data_AF-A0A7C5FPP3-F1
#
_entry.id   AF-A0A7C5FPP3-F1
#
_cell.length_a   1.000
_cell.length_b   1.000
_cell.length_c   1.000
_cell.angle_alpha   90.00
_cell.angle_beta   90.00
_cell.angle_gamma   90.00
#
_symmetry.space_group_name_H-M   'P 1'
#
loop_
_entity.id
_entity.type
_entity.pdbx_description
1 polymer ?
#
loop_
_entity_poly.entity_id
_entity_poly.type
_entity_poly.pdbx_seq_one_letter_code
_entity_poly.pdbx_strand_id
1 'polypeptide(L)'
;MSNAHQFWRLNFTSGYSGYVSLAQVEYRNIDGVRVSVPTSSGSLATASSIFSGTYPASNAFNNSAGTFWNSSSSYPHWLKYDTNGLDIIDVFTVAIKIRDGYSSEQAPSVFTLEMSDDDVEWIEVLSVTGATWINGEFNLYEIDRPFKYKIAGTVLVNEVPEKRWINIYKRTDGSWVTGGYSDPVTGKYEFRMTNNQIHYAVILEDETNLIYNSQVRDMIIPAEIQGD
;
A
#
# COMPACT_ATOMS: atom_id res chain seq x y z
N MET A 1 -2.95 -15.42 -3.15
CA MET A 1 -2.10 -15.01 -2.01
C MET A 1 -2.25 -13.51 -1.90
N SER A 2 -2.69 -12.99 -0.75
CA SER A 2 -2.90 -11.55 -0.57
C SER A 2 -1.56 -10.84 -0.72
N ASN A 3 -1.51 -9.75 -1.48
CA ASN A 3 -0.34 -8.86 -1.56
C ASN A 3 -0.22 -7.97 -0.30
N ALA A 4 -0.73 -8.45 0.83
CA ALA A 4 -0.80 -7.70 2.07
C ALA A 4 0.45 -8.02 2.89
N HIS A 5 1.38 -7.06 2.92
CA HIS A 5 2.62 -7.19 3.68
C HIS A 5 2.38 -6.86 5.16
N GLN A 6 2.95 -7.66 6.06
CA GLN A 6 2.75 -7.52 7.51
C GLN A 6 3.48 -6.30 8.09
N PHE A 7 4.68 -6.02 7.60
CA PHE A 7 5.52 -4.96 8.15
C PHE A 7 5.66 -3.81 7.16
N TRP A 8 5.50 -2.59 7.65
CA TRP A 8 5.67 -1.35 6.90
C TRP A 8 6.60 -0.43 7.65
N ARG A 9 7.61 0.12 6.99
CA ARG A 9 8.65 0.94 7.62
C ARG A 9 8.92 2.18 6.81
N LEU A 10 8.94 3.33 7.49
CA LEU A 10 9.62 4.51 7.00
C LEU A 10 11.08 4.46 7.47
N ASN A 11 12.02 4.58 6.54
CA ASN A 11 13.45 4.60 6.82
C ASN A 11 14.03 5.96 6.40
N PHE A 12 14.62 6.69 7.35
CA PHE A 12 15.06 8.07 7.21
C PHE A 12 16.58 8.12 7.23
N THR A 13 17.19 8.70 6.20
CA THR A 13 18.65 8.76 6.05
C THR A 13 19.20 10.18 6.14
N SER A 14 18.36 11.21 6.01
CA SER A 14 18.74 12.61 6.17
C SER A 14 17.54 13.49 6.52
N GLY A 15 17.82 14.67 7.08
CA GLY A 15 16.85 15.72 7.41
C GLY A 15 17.53 16.99 7.88
N TYR A 16 16.73 17.91 8.41
CA TYR A 16 17.22 19.25 8.79
C TYR A 16 18.08 19.25 10.07
N SER A 17 17.92 18.23 10.92
CA SER A 17 18.78 17.95 12.08
C SER A 17 19.02 16.46 12.20
N GLY A 18 19.73 16.01 13.24
CA GLY A 18 19.91 14.58 13.51
C GLY A 18 18.67 13.84 14.05
N TYR A 19 17.53 14.51 14.22
CA TYR A 19 16.30 13.97 14.79
C TYR A 19 15.18 13.82 13.76
N VAL A 20 14.23 12.94 14.02
CA VAL A 20 12.97 12.83 13.27
C VAL A 20 11.80 12.82 14.26
N SER A 21 10.84 13.74 14.05
CA SER A 21 9.62 13.85 14.85
C SER A 21 8.36 13.77 13.98
N LEU A 22 7.57 12.72 14.14
CA LEU A 22 6.32 12.51 13.41
C LEU A 22 5.14 12.49 14.36
N ALA A 23 4.17 13.38 14.13
CA ALA A 23 2.95 13.45 14.91
C ALA A 23 1.95 12.36 14.51
N GLN A 24 1.89 12.03 13.21
CA GLN A 24 0.95 11.05 12.71
C GLN A 24 1.44 10.45 11.39
N VAL A 25 1.26 9.16 11.22
CA VAL A 25 1.49 8.40 10.00
C VAL A 25 0.24 7.56 9.73
N GLU A 26 -0.25 7.60 8.50
CA GLU A 26 -1.35 6.77 8.05
C GLU A 26 -1.00 6.08 6.75
N TYR A 27 -1.21 4.77 6.73
CA TYR A 27 -1.30 4.02 5.50
C TYR A 27 -2.74 4.08 4.97
N ARG A 28 -2.89 4.45 3.70
CA ARG A 28 -4.17 4.65 3.03
C ARG A 28 -4.27 3.81 1.76
N ASN A 29 -5.47 3.33 1.45
CA ASN A 29 -5.78 2.62 0.21
C ASN A 29 -5.90 3.60 -0.98
N ILE A 30 -6.25 3.07 -2.16
CA ILE A 30 -6.41 3.87 -3.39
C ILE A 30 -7.49 4.95 -3.28
N ASP A 31 -8.54 4.70 -2.48
CA ASP A 31 -9.63 5.65 -2.26
C ASP A 31 -9.25 6.72 -1.22
N GLY A 32 -7.98 6.78 -0.78
CA GLY A 32 -7.49 7.66 0.26
C GLY A 32 -7.98 7.30 1.67
N VAL A 33 -8.65 6.16 1.84
CA VAL A 33 -9.16 5.70 3.13
C VAL A 33 -8.05 5.07 3.94
N ARG A 34 -7.93 5.47 5.21
CA ARG A 34 -6.97 4.88 6.16
C ARG A 34 -7.22 3.38 6.35
N VAL A 35 -6.17 2.59 6.18
CA VAL A 35 -6.15 1.12 6.37
C VAL A 35 -5.24 0.69 7.52
N SER A 36 -4.38 1.58 8.03
CA SER A 36 -3.64 1.35 9.28
C SER A 36 -4.55 1.41 10.50
N VAL A 37 -4.52 0.40 11.37
CA VAL A 37 -5.31 0.40 12.62
C VAL A 37 -4.66 1.33 13.65
N PRO A 38 -5.39 2.28 14.25
CA PRO A 38 -4.83 3.10 15.32
C PRO A 38 -4.37 2.23 16.50
N THR A 39 -3.16 2.48 17.01
CA THR A 39 -2.63 1.76 18.18
C THR A 39 -2.27 2.73 19.28
N SER A 40 -2.69 2.43 20.51
CA SER A 40 -2.25 3.12 21.72
C SER A 40 -1.18 2.33 22.48
N SER A 41 -0.97 1.05 22.16
CA SER A 41 -0.24 0.09 23.00
C SER A 41 1.19 -0.23 22.55
N GLY A 42 1.72 0.37 21.48
CA GLY A 42 3.10 0.15 21.01
C GLY A 42 3.38 -1.25 20.43
N SER A 43 2.48 -2.21 20.60
CA SER A 43 2.63 -3.57 20.07
C SER A 43 2.67 -3.61 18.55
N LEU A 44 2.05 -2.64 17.88
CA LEU A 44 2.04 -2.52 16.42
C LEU A 44 3.04 -1.47 15.91
N ALA A 45 3.76 -0.76 16.78
CA ALA A 45 4.59 0.36 16.38
C ALA A 45 5.93 0.34 17.11
N THR A 46 7.03 0.22 16.36
CA THR A 46 8.40 0.22 16.89
C THR A 46 9.26 1.21 16.11
N ALA A 47 10.40 1.61 16.67
CA ALA A 47 11.33 2.54 16.04
C ALA A 47 12.78 2.19 16.34
N SER A 48 13.71 2.73 15.54
CA SER A 48 15.15 2.59 15.75
C SER A 48 15.58 3.10 17.12
N SER A 49 14.93 4.16 17.58
CA SER A 49 15.17 4.77 18.88
C SER A 49 13.99 5.64 19.31
N ILE A 50 13.99 6.01 20.59
CA ILE A 50 13.09 7.00 21.16
C ILE A 50 13.92 8.00 21.95
N PHE A 51 13.66 9.30 21.81
CA PHE A 51 14.33 10.34 22.60
C PHE A 51 14.03 10.18 24.10
N SER A 52 12.79 9.83 24.42
CA SER A 52 12.32 9.55 25.78
C SER A 52 11.05 8.69 25.74
N GLY A 53 10.69 8.09 26.88
CA GLY A 53 9.44 7.34 27.03
C GLY A 53 8.16 8.18 26.84
N THR A 54 8.27 9.51 26.74
CA THR A 54 7.14 10.42 26.44
C THR A 54 6.82 10.48 24.95
N TYR A 55 7.76 10.09 24.09
CA TYR A 55 7.64 10.17 22.62
C TYR A 55 7.80 8.79 21.94
N PRO A 56 7.06 7.76 22.38
CA PRO A 56 7.17 6.41 21.81
C PRO A 56 6.72 6.35 20.35
N ALA A 57 7.13 5.30 19.64
CA ALA A 57 6.73 5.03 18.26
C ALA A 57 5.20 5.00 18.06
N SER A 58 4.44 4.48 19.04
CA SER A 58 2.98 4.43 18.99
C SER A 58 2.31 5.79 18.84
N ASN A 59 2.93 6.87 19.31
CA ASN A 59 2.37 8.20 19.17
C ASN A 59 2.20 8.64 17.71
N ALA A 60 3.01 8.10 16.78
CA ALA A 60 2.84 8.38 15.36
C ALA A 60 1.65 7.62 14.74
N PHE A 61 1.03 6.65 15.41
CA PHE A 61 -0.05 5.82 14.85
C PHE A 61 -1.34 5.86 15.68
N ASN A 62 -1.45 6.78 16.65
CA ASN A 62 -2.53 6.78 17.65
C ASN A 62 -3.74 7.67 17.30
N ASN A 63 -3.77 8.27 16.12
CA ASN A 63 -4.83 9.20 15.72
C ASN A 63 -4.90 10.52 16.49
N SER A 64 -3.76 11.00 17.01
CA SER A 64 -3.66 12.26 17.76
C SER A 64 -2.52 13.14 17.24
N ALA A 65 -2.88 14.28 16.67
CA ALA A 65 -1.91 15.31 16.26
C ALA A 65 -1.23 16.02 17.45
N GLY A 66 -1.70 15.80 18.69
CA GLY A 66 -1.13 16.40 19.90
C GLY A 66 0.02 15.59 20.51
N THR A 67 0.27 14.40 20.00
CA THR A 67 1.36 13.50 20.42
C THR A 67 2.25 13.20 19.22
N PHE A 68 3.50 12.81 19.47
CA PHE A 68 4.44 12.47 18.40
C PHE A 68 5.44 11.42 18.85
N TRP A 69 5.96 10.66 17.89
CA TRP A 69 7.22 9.93 18.04
C TRP A 69 8.38 10.90 17.82
N ASN A 70 9.48 10.72 18.56
CA ASN A 70 10.74 11.44 18.35
C ASN A 70 11.91 10.47 18.48
N SER A 71 12.79 10.43 17.48
CA SER A 71 14.00 9.62 17.49
C SER A 71 15.08 10.20 18.43
N SER A 72 16.15 9.45 18.67
CA SER A 72 17.41 10.01 19.20
C SER A 72 18.16 10.82 18.13
N SER A 73 19.25 11.51 18.50
CA SER A 73 20.10 12.17 17.51
C SER A 73 20.96 11.14 16.76
N SER A 74 21.16 11.42 15.46
CA SER A 74 22.01 10.71 14.47
C SER A 74 21.26 9.73 13.57
N TYR A 75 21.28 10.00 12.26
CA TYR A 75 20.79 9.09 11.23
C TYR A 75 21.66 7.82 11.10
N PRO A 76 21.11 6.71 10.57
CA PRO A 76 19.73 6.55 10.08
C PRO A 76 18.70 6.30 11.19
N HIS A 77 17.45 6.63 10.92
CA HIS A 77 16.30 6.31 11.78
C HIS A 77 15.29 5.46 11.04
N TRP A 78 14.48 4.69 11.76
CA TRP A 78 13.32 4.05 11.18
C TRP A 78 12.13 4.06 12.14
N LEU A 79 10.93 4.06 11.55
CA LEU A 79 9.65 3.91 12.24
C LEU A 79 8.85 2.82 11.51
N LYS A 80 8.50 1.77 12.23
CA LYS A 80 7.85 0.56 11.70
C LYS A 80 6.48 0.37 12.30
N TYR A 81 5.55 -0.05 11.46
CA TYR A 81 4.25 -0.56 11.82
C TYR A 81 4.17 -2.07 11.50
N ASP A 82 3.75 -2.86 12.48
CA ASP A 82 3.44 -4.29 12.36
C ASP A 82 1.93 -4.45 12.38
N THR A 83 1.36 -5.08 11.36
CA THR A 83 -0.08 -5.32 11.30
C THR A 83 -0.53 -6.49 12.16
N ASN A 84 0.41 -7.27 12.70
CA ASN A 84 0.18 -8.49 13.47
C ASN A 84 -0.71 -9.50 12.72
N GLY A 85 -0.45 -9.66 11.42
CA GLY A 85 -1.23 -10.54 10.54
C GLY A 85 -2.61 -10.03 10.15
N LEU A 86 -2.95 -8.78 10.49
CA LEU A 86 -4.07 -8.09 9.86
C LEU A 86 -3.60 -7.62 8.49
N ASP A 87 -4.02 -8.31 7.44
CA ASP A 87 -3.70 -7.92 6.07
C ASP A 87 -4.13 -6.46 5.82
N ILE A 88 -3.16 -5.53 5.72
CA ILE A 88 -3.46 -4.21 5.16
C ILE A 88 -3.83 -4.46 3.71
N ILE A 89 -5.10 -4.23 3.40
CA ILE A 89 -5.76 -4.68 2.17
C ILE A 89 -5.09 -4.09 0.93
N ASP A 90 -4.48 -2.89 1.02
CA ASP A 90 -3.50 -2.34 0.09
C ASP A 90 -3.08 -0.92 0.54
N VAL A 91 -1.79 -0.61 0.67
CA VAL A 91 -1.28 0.76 0.89
C VAL A 91 -0.90 1.43 -0.43
N PHE A 92 -1.59 2.48 -0.82
CA PHE A 92 -1.29 3.31 -2.00
C PHE A 92 -0.64 4.64 -1.63
N THR A 93 -0.94 5.15 -0.44
CA THR A 93 -0.41 6.43 0.03
C THR A 93 0.08 6.27 1.46
N VAL A 94 1.24 6.85 1.76
CA VAL A 94 1.65 7.14 3.13
C VAL A 94 1.41 8.62 3.40
N ALA A 95 0.49 8.91 4.32
CA ALA A 95 0.19 10.26 4.78
C ALA A 95 0.98 10.54 6.05
N ILE A 96 1.83 11.56 6.04
CA ILE A 96 2.73 11.87 7.15
C ILE A 96 2.47 13.30 7.62
N LYS A 97 2.20 13.44 8.92
CA LYS A 97 2.14 14.72 9.61
C LYS A 97 3.32 14.81 10.57
N ILE A 98 4.13 15.82 10.38
CA ILE A 98 5.24 16.18 11.26
C ILE A 98 4.73 16.79 12.57
N ARG A 99 5.61 16.85 13.57
CA ARG A 99 5.35 17.60 14.80
C ARG A 99 5.09 19.09 14.48
N ASP A 100 3.97 19.60 14.99
CA ASP A 100 3.58 20.99 14.79
C ASP A 100 4.65 21.96 15.31
N GLY A 101 5.06 22.90 14.46
CA GLY A 101 6.07 23.93 14.73
C GLY A 101 7.52 23.49 14.56
N TYR A 102 7.80 22.24 14.17
CA TYR A 102 9.17 21.70 14.05
C TYR A 102 9.52 21.22 12.63
N SER A 103 8.79 21.70 11.62
CA SER A 103 8.97 21.30 10.20
C SER A 103 10.37 21.57 9.66
N SER A 104 11.01 22.66 10.08
CA SER A 104 12.33 23.08 9.62
C SER A 104 13.49 22.49 10.41
N GLU A 105 13.22 21.67 11.42
CA GLU A 105 14.25 21.15 12.34
C GLU A 105 14.20 19.63 12.48
N GLN A 106 13.02 19.06 12.71
CA GLN A 106 12.85 17.64 13.04
C GLN A 106 12.11 16.87 11.97
N ALA A 107 11.89 17.47 10.80
CA ALA A 107 11.35 16.76 9.65
C ALA A 107 12.47 16.09 8.84
N PRO A 108 12.26 14.87 8.33
CA PRO A 108 13.23 14.21 7.46
C PRO A 108 13.19 14.84 6.06
N SER A 109 14.34 14.91 5.39
CA SER A 109 14.45 15.42 4.02
C SER A 109 14.69 14.29 3.00
N VAL A 110 15.16 13.14 3.45
CA VAL A 110 15.36 11.94 2.62
C VAL A 110 14.87 10.71 3.38
N PHE A 111 13.96 9.97 2.76
CA PHE A 111 13.42 8.75 3.34
C PHE A 111 12.85 7.80 2.29
N THR A 112 12.69 6.55 2.68
CA THR A 112 12.03 5.50 1.90
C THR A 112 10.81 4.98 2.66
N LEU A 113 9.83 4.45 1.92
CA LEU A 113 8.84 3.53 2.48
C LEU A 113 9.18 2.12 2.01
N GLU A 114 9.19 1.19 2.95
CA GLU A 114 9.58 -0.19 2.74
C GLU A 114 8.52 -1.12 3.32
N MET A 115 8.37 -2.30 2.73
CA MET A 115 7.49 -3.37 3.20
C MET A 115 8.23 -4.70 3.35
N SER A 116 7.73 -5.56 4.23
CA SER A 116 8.31 -6.87 4.50
C SER A 116 7.24 -7.85 5.01
N ASP A 117 7.45 -9.15 4.74
CA ASP A 117 6.64 -10.25 5.27
C ASP A 117 7.28 -10.93 6.49
N ASP A 118 8.57 -10.67 6.75
CA ASP A 118 9.36 -11.40 7.76
C ASP A 118 10.18 -10.49 8.70
N ASP A 119 10.08 -9.17 8.53
CA ASP A 119 10.83 -8.14 9.27
C ASP A 119 12.36 -8.19 9.05
N VAL A 120 12.82 -8.94 8.05
CA VAL A 120 14.25 -9.17 7.74
C VAL A 120 14.56 -8.72 6.33
N GLU A 121 13.81 -9.19 5.33
CA GLU A 121 13.93 -8.80 3.94
C GLU A 121 12.96 -7.66 3.64
N TRP A 122 13.48 -6.54 3.15
CA TRP A 122 12.71 -5.32 2.94
C TRP A 122 12.70 -4.94 1.47
N ILE A 123 11.50 -4.65 0.96
CA ILE A 123 11.26 -4.16 -0.40
C ILE A 123 10.96 -2.66 -0.31
N GLU A 124 11.78 -1.83 -0.94
CA GLU A 124 11.50 -0.41 -1.12
C GLU A 124 10.35 -0.22 -2.11
N VAL A 125 9.34 0.56 -1.73
CA VAL A 125 8.17 0.87 -2.56
C VAL A 125 7.99 2.37 -2.83
N LEU A 126 8.78 3.20 -2.16
CA LEU A 126 8.84 4.65 -2.37
C LEU A 126 10.21 5.15 -1.94
N SER A 127 10.79 6.06 -2.72
CA SER A 127 11.99 6.82 -2.39
C SER A 127 11.72 8.31 -2.52
N VAL A 128 11.96 9.07 -1.45
CA VAL A 128 11.75 10.51 -1.41
C VAL A 128 13.05 11.22 -1.11
N THR A 129 13.44 12.14 -1.98
CA THR A 129 14.58 13.03 -1.79
C THR A 129 14.13 14.49 -1.80
N GLY A 130 14.62 15.30 -0.87
CA GLY A 130 14.28 16.72 -0.80
C GLY A 130 12.85 16.98 -0.33
N ALA A 131 12.33 16.15 0.58
CA ALA A 131 10.98 16.29 1.12
C ALA A 131 10.74 17.68 1.71
N THR A 132 9.64 18.32 1.30
CA THR A 132 9.14 19.58 1.86
C THR A 132 7.92 19.31 2.72
N TRP A 133 7.75 20.07 3.79
CA TRP A 133 6.72 19.80 4.79
C TRP A 133 5.81 21.00 5.03
N ILE A 134 4.51 20.78 4.89
CA ILE A 134 3.48 21.72 5.34
C ILE A 134 3.22 21.48 6.83
N ASN A 135 3.39 22.53 7.64
CA ASN A 135 3.16 22.44 9.08
C ASN A 135 1.67 22.28 9.39
N GLY A 136 1.33 21.42 10.36
CA GLY A 136 -0.05 21.20 10.78
C GLY A 136 -0.90 20.34 9.83
N GLU A 137 -0.38 19.96 8.66
CA GLU A 137 -1.12 19.19 7.64
C GLU A 137 -0.48 17.82 7.37
N PHE A 138 -1.25 16.94 6.73
CA PHE A 138 -0.69 15.72 6.15
C PHE A 138 0.04 16.04 4.86
N ASN A 139 1.26 15.54 4.74
CA ASN A 139 2.02 15.49 3.50
C ASN A 139 1.80 14.08 2.94
N LEU A 140 1.26 14.01 1.72
CA LEU A 140 0.88 12.76 1.09
C LEU A 140 1.98 12.31 0.13
N TYR A 141 2.44 11.08 0.30
CA TYR A 141 3.38 10.46 -0.63
C TYR A 141 2.73 9.22 -1.22
N GLU A 142 2.46 9.29 -2.51
CA GLU A 142 1.97 8.16 -3.28
C GLU A 142 3.12 7.16 -3.45
N ILE A 143 2.80 5.92 -3.14
CA ILE A 143 3.72 4.80 -3.34
C ILE A 143 3.75 4.56 -4.84
N ASP A 144 4.95 4.42 -5.40
CA ASP A 144 5.11 4.01 -6.78
C ASP A 144 4.76 2.52 -6.86
N ARG A 145 3.46 2.23 -6.80
CA ARG A 145 2.98 0.88 -6.97
C ARG A 145 3.17 0.55 -8.44
N PRO A 146 3.85 -0.57 -8.74
CA PRO A 146 3.97 -1.01 -10.12
C PRO A 146 2.57 -1.35 -10.70
N PHE A 147 1.49 -1.36 -9.91
CA PHE A 147 0.13 -1.60 -10.38
C PHE A 147 -0.54 -0.38 -11.03
N LYS A 148 0.01 0.08 -12.15
CA LYS A 148 -0.43 1.26 -12.90
C LYS A 148 -1.71 1.04 -13.73
N TYR A 149 -2.11 -0.22 -13.92
CA TYR A 149 -3.17 -0.57 -14.84
C TYR A 149 -4.27 -1.43 -14.23
N LYS A 150 -5.49 -1.31 -14.75
CA LYS A 150 -6.65 -2.07 -14.31
C LYS A 150 -7.17 -2.98 -15.42
N ILE A 151 -7.43 -4.23 -15.07
CA ILE A 151 -8.22 -5.18 -15.85
C ILE A 151 -9.49 -5.45 -15.06
N ALA A 152 -10.63 -5.04 -15.60
CA ALA A 152 -11.92 -5.24 -14.94
C ALA A 152 -13.00 -5.57 -15.96
N GLY A 153 -14.04 -6.23 -15.50
CA GLY A 153 -15.18 -6.60 -16.33
C GLY A 153 -16.30 -7.18 -15.49
N THR A 154 -17.28 -7.76 -16.19
CA THR A 154 -18.43 -8.41 -15.58
C THR A 154 -18.59 -9.80 -16.18
N VAL A 155 -18.74 -10.81 -15.33
CA VAL A 155 -19.11 -12.17 -15.72
C VAL A 155 -20.63 -12.29 -15.68
N LEU A 156 -21.20 -12.67 -16.83
CA LEU A 156 -22.62 -13.01 -16.97
C LEU A 156 -22.74 -14.42 -17.56
N VAL A 157 -23.65 -15.22 -17.01
CA VAL A 157 -24.07 -16.52 -17.54
C VAL A 157 -25.54 -16.40 -17.88
N ASN A 158 -25.87 -16.52 -19.17
CA ASN A 158 -27.23 -16.27 -19.68
C ASN A 158 -27.81 -14.93 -19.19
N GLU A 159 -27.01 -13.86 -19.29
CA GLU A 159 -27.36 -12.50 -18.84
C GLU A 159 -27.51 -12.31 -17.32
N VAL A 160 -27.28 -13.36 -16.52
CA VAL A 160 -27.32 -13.30 -15.05
C VAL A 160 -25.90 -13.21 -14.49
N PRO A 161 -25.61 -12.26 -13.58
CA PRO A 161 -24.33 -12.23 -12.91
C PRO A 161 -24.07 -13.49 -12.10
N GLU A 162 -22.87 -14.05 -12.25
CA GLU A 162 -22.49 -15.25 -11.50
C GLU A 162 -21.06 -15.16 -10.98
N LYS A 163 -20.82 -15.87 -9.88
CA LYS A 163 -19.47 -16.11 -9.35
C LYS A 163 -18.77 -17.13 -10.25
N ARG A 164 -17.68 -16.72 -10.88
CA ARG A 164 -16.78 -17.59 -11.64
C ARG A 164 -15.34 -17.27 -11.29
N TRP A 165 -14.48 -18.27 -11.42
CA TRP A 165 -13.04 -18.07 -11.28
C TRP A 165 -12.49 -17.50 -12.58
N ILE A 166 -11.71 -16.44 -12.46
CA ILE A 166 -11.04 -15.77 -13.58
C ILE A 166 -9.54 -15.92 -13.38
N ASN A 167 -8.85 -16.43 -14.40
CA ASN A 167 -7.40 -16.46 -14.46
C ASN A 167 -6.87 -15.41 -15.45
N ILE A 168 -5.77 -14.78 -15.08
CA ILE A 168 -5.02 -13.82 -15.87
C ILE A 168 -3.68 -14.45 -16.24
N TYR A 169 -3.39 -14.52 -17.54
CA TYR A 169 -2.14 -15.04 -18.09
C TYR A 169 -1.42 -13.97 -18.89
N LYS A 170 -0.08 -14.04 -18.95
CA LYS A 170 0.69 -13.27 -19.93
C LYS A 170 0.43 -13.84 -21.32
N ARG A 171 0.11 -12.98 -22.28
CA ARG A 171 -0.09 -13.37 -23.68
C ARG A 171 1.22 -13.70 -24.39
N THR A 172 2.34 -13.19 -23.89
CA THR A 172 3.67 -13.41 -24.49
C THR A 172 4.13 -14.85 -24.38
N ASP A 173 3.87 -15.50 -23.25
CA ASP A 173 4.39 -16.85 -22.95
C ASP A 173 3.34 -17.79 -22.33
N GLY A 174 2.12 -17.33 -22.08
CA GLY A 174 1.06 -18.13 -21.45
C GLY A 174 1.28 -18.37 -19.96
N SER A 175 2.28 -17.74 -19.34
CA SER A 175 2.53 -17.89 -17.90
C SER A 175 1.39 -17.28 -17.08
N TRP A 176 1.00 -17.97 -16.00
CA TRP A 176 -0.04 -17.48 -15.09
C TRP A 176 0.47 -16.25 -14.31
N VAL A 177 -0.41 -15.26 -14.13
CA VAL A 177 -0.11 -14.00 -13.43
C VAL A 177 -0.88 -13.92 -12.12
N THR A 178 -2.21 -14.04 -12.19
CA THR A 178 -3.09 -13.96 -11.02
C THR A 178 -4.46 -14.56 -11.35
N GLY A 179 -5.31 -14.72 -10.35
CA GLY A 179 -6.70 -15.12 -10.54
C GLY A 179 -7.57 -14.76 -9.34
N GLY A 180 -8.88 -14.76 -9.55
CA GLY A 180 -9.84 -14.37 -8.52
C GLY A 180 -11.28 -14.61 -8.95
N TYR A 181 -12.20 -14.57 -7.99
CA TYR A 181 -13.63 -14.72 -8.27
C TYR A 181 -14.26 -13.38 -8.68
N SER A 182 -15.22 -13.44 -9.61
CA SER A 182 -16.21 -12.38 -9.77
C SER A 182 -17.15 -12.32 -8.56
N ASP A 183 -17.73 -11.14 -8.34
CA ASP A 183 -18.79 -10.94 -7.36
C ASP A 183 -20.06 -11.73 -7.74
N PRO A 184 -20.66 -12.50 -6.82
CA PRO A 184 -21.82 -13.35 -7.11
C PRO A 184 -23.11 -12.60 -7.46
N VAL A 185 -23.22 -11.31 -7.11
CA VAL A 185 -24.46 -10.53 -7.26
C VAL A 185 -24.37 -9.61 -8.47
N THR A 186 -23.20 -9.03 -8.69
CA THR A 186 -22.95 -8.02 -9.72
C THR A 186 -22.13 -8.57 -10.88
N GLY A 187 -21.47 -9.72 -10.72
CA GLY A 187 -20.61 -10.34 -11.71
C GLY A 187 -19.27 -9.62 -11.89
N LYS A 188 -19.05 -8.51 -11.18
CA LYS A 188 -17.87 -7.67 -11.37
C LYS A 188 -16.60 -8.36 -10.89
N TYR A 189 -15.50 -8.14 -11.61
CA TYR A 189 -14.15 -8.50 -11.18
C TYR A 189 -13.18 -7.35 -11.49
N GLU A 190 -12.09 -7.27 -10.72
CA GLU A 190 -11.02 -6.31 -10.91
C GLU A 190 -9.67 -6.94 -10.56
N PHE A 191 -8.67 -6.71 -11.40
CA PHE A 191 -7.28 -7.03 -11.16
C PHE A 191 -6.41 -5.81 -11.45
N ARG A 192 -5.47 -5.52 -10.55
CA ARG A 192 -4.53 -4.39 -10.69
C ARG A 192 -3.17 -4.92 -11.15
N MET A 193 -2.54 -4.22 -12.10
CA MET A 193 -1.46 -4.75 -12.93
C MET A 193 -0.24 -3.85 -13.06
N THR A 194 0.89 -4.54 -12.96
CA THR A 194 2.27 -4.23 -13.32
C THR A 194 2.62 -3.19 -14.40
N ASN A 195 2.16 -3.52 -15.60
CA ASN A 195 2.94 -3.27 -16.79
C ASN A 195 2.00 -3.22 -17.99
N ASN A 196 2.01 -2.12 -18.76
CA ASN A 196 1.21 -2.01 -19.98
C ASN A 196 1.79 -2.78 -21.16
N GLN A 197 3.06 -3.19 -21.10
CA GLN A 197 3.70 -3.93 -22.18
C GLN A 197 3.37 -5.42 -22.13
N ILE A 198 2.82 -5.90 -21.01
CA ILE A 198 2.31 -7.26 -20.91
C ILE A 198 0.88 -7.23 -21.45
N HIS A 199 0.68 -7.78 -22.64
CA HIS A 199 -0.66 -8.12 -23.09
C HIS A 199 -1.16 -9.28 -22.22
N TYR A 200 -2.36 -9.18 -21.66
CA TYR A 200 -2.94 -10.21 -20.80
C TYR A 200 -4.03 -10.99 -21.55
N ALA A 201 -4.20 -12.27 -21.20
CA ALA A 201 -5.35 -13.07 -21.56
C ALA A 201 -6.17 -13.34 -20.29
N VAL A 202 -7.48 -13.10 -20.38
CA VAL A 202 -8.45 -13.40 -19.33
C VAL A 202 -9.15 -14.69 -19.70
N ILE A 203 -9.08 -15.70 -18.84
CA ILE A 203 -9.69 -17.01 -19.07
C ILE A 203 -10.66 -17.28 -17.92
N LEU A 204 -11.91 -17.59 -18.29
CA LEU A 204 -12.90 -18.10 -17.37
C LEU A 204 -12.72 -19.61 -17.27
N GLU A 205 -12.44 -20.10 -16.07
CA GLU A 205 -12.54 -21.53 -15.77
C GLU A 205 -13.86 -21.78 -15.06
N ASP A 206 -14.71 -22.56 -15.70
CA ASP A 206 -15.87 -23.13 -15.05
C ASP A 206 -15.45 -24.48 -14.46
N GLU A 207 -15.28 -24.54 -13.14
CA GLU A 207 -14.93 -25.75 -12.38
C GLU A 207 -15.92 -26.92 -12.60
N THR A 208 -16.98 -26.73 -13.40
CA THR A 208 -18.01 -27.74 -13.69
C THR A 208 -17.67 -28.74 -14.80
N ASN A 209 -16.47 -28.68 -15.43
CA ASN A 209 -16.11 -29.53 -16.59
C ASN A 209 -17.08 -29.41 -17.80
N LEU A 210 -17.92 -28.37 -17.83
CA LEU A 210 -18.78 -28.07 -18.96
C LEU A 210 -18.12 -26.99 -19.82
N ILE A 211 -17.89 -27.30 -21.09
CA ILE A 211 -17.35 -26.34 -22.07
C ILE A 211 -18.44 -25.31 -22.35
N TYR A 212 -18.50 -24.24 -21.55
CA TYR A 212 -19.22 -23.04 -21.94
C TYR A 212 -18.36 -22.26 -22.92
N ASN A 213 -18.88 -22.04 -24.14
CA ASN A 213 -18.38 -21.04 -25.09
C ASN A 213 -18.65 -19.63 -24.53
N SER A 214 -18.10 -19.29 -23.37
CA SER A 214 -17.97 -17.89 -22.97
C SER A 214 -16.87 -17.31 -23.85
N GLN A 215 -17.28 -16.61 -24.90
CA GLN A 215 -16.36 -15.79 -25.66
C GLN A 215 -15.86 -14.69 -24.72
N VAL A 216 -14.64 -14.84 -24.19
CA VAL A 216 -13.86 -13.67 -23.77
C VAL A 216 -13.41 -12.98 -25.06
N ARG A 217 -14.36 -12.31 -25.73
CA ARG A 217 -14.03 -11.31 -26.74
C ARG A 217 -13.57 -10.10 -25.97
N ASP A 218 -12.32 -10.07 -25.55
CA ASP A 218 -11.69 -8.79 -25.33
C ASP A 218 -10.18 -8.87 -25.41
N MET A 219 -9.65 -8.00 -26.27
CA MET A 219 -8.32 -7.46 -26.07
C MET A 219 -8.48 -6.35 -25.01
N ILE A 220 -8.45 -6.71 -23.73
CA ILE A 220 -8.41 -5.69 -22.67
C ILE A 220 -6.97 -5.17 -22.64
N ILE A 221 -6.72 -4.07 -23.34
CA ILE A 221 -5.53 -3.26 -23.05
C ILE A 221 -5.80 -2.68 -21.65
N PRO A 222 -4.94 -2.96 -20.66
CA PRO A 222 -5.11 -2.42 -19.33
C PRO A 222 -5.26 -0.89 -19.42
N ALA A 223 -6.39 -0.37 -18.93
CA ALA A 223 -6.57 1.08 -18.87
C ALA A 223 -5.66 1.64 -17.78
N GLU A 224 -5.01 2.76 -18.07
CA GLU A 224 -4.31 3.53 -17.05
C GLU A 224 -5.34 3.93 -15.99
N ILE A 225 -5.03 3.67 -14.72
CA ILE A 225 -5.90 4.07 -13.62
C ILE A 225 -5.86 5.60 -13.59
N GLN A 226 -6.94 6.26 -14.01
CA GLN A 226 -7.09 7.69 -13.82
C GLN A 226 -7.43 7.92 -12.35
N GLY A 227 -6.77 8.88 -11.71
CA GLY A 227 -7.08 9.26 -10.33
C GLY A 227 -8.53 9.70 -10.24
N ASP A 228 -9.33 8.95 -9.49
CA ASP A 228 -10.69 9.32 -9.09
C ASP A 228 -10.67 10.45 -8.04
#